data_AF-A0A1X4JLW9-F1
#
_entry.id   AF-A0A1X4JLW9-F1
#
_cell.length_a   1.000
_cell.length_b   1.000
_cell.length_c   1.000
_cell.angle_alpha   90.00
_cell.angle_beta   90.00
_cell.angle_gamma   90.00
#
_symmetry.space_group_name_H-M   'P 1'
#
loop_
_entity.id
_entity.type
_entity.pdbx_description
1 polymer ?
#
loop_
_entity_poly.entity_id
_entity_poly.type
_entity_poly.pdbx_seq_one_letter_code
_entity_poly.pdbx_strand_id
1 'polypeptide(L)' 'MSYQYVAVDVTRSSILLVGETLQDLNKQLLSEEGQQIVKKQAVWMYRIEAETLLKIQQVMATTGVSFARVTQPAN' A
#
# COMPACT_ATOMS: atom_id res chain seq x y z
N MET A 1 -9.91 -14.91 7.71
CA MET A 1 -9.64 -13.50 7.35
C MET A 1 -8.45 -13.47 6.40
N SER A 2 -8.64 -12.99 5.17
CA SER A 2 -7.57 -12.86 4.18
C SER A 2 -6.85 -11.52 4.37
N TYR A 3 -5.52 -11.53 4.42
CA TYR A 3 -4.69 -10.33 4.58
C TYR A 3 -3.80 -10.15 3.37
N GLN A 4 -3.54 -8.89 3.03
CA GLN A 4 -2.54 -8.50 2.05
C GLN A 4 -1.53 -7.56 2.70
N TYR A 5 -0.34 -7.52 2.12
CA TYR A 5 0.76 -6.68 2.55
C TYR A 5 0.93 -5.56 1.54
N VAL A 6 1.09 -4.34 2.04
CA VAL A 6 1.08 -3.13 1.22
C VAL A 6 2.29 -2.28 1.55
N ALA A 7 2.98 -1.80 0.51
CA ALA A 7 3.99 -0.76 0.64
C ALA A 7 3.39 0.58 0.19
N VAL A 8 3.50 1.60 1.05
CA VAL A 8 2.99 2.96 0.82
C VAL A 8 4.17 3.91 0.83
N ASP A 9 4.13 4.95 -0.01
CA ASP A 9 5.19 5.97 -0.04
C ASP A 9 5.42 6.65 1.31
N VAL A 10 6.56 7.33 1.45
CA VAL A 10 6.98 7.96 2.72
C VAL A 10 5.97 9.00 3.25
N THR A 11 5.25 9.67 2.36
CA THR A 11 4.23 10.67 2.71
C THR A 11 2.87 10.05 3.05
N ARG A 12 2.75 8.73 2.90
CA ARG A 12 1.51 7.97 3.01
C ARG A 12 0.43 8.49 2.04
N SER A 13 0.86 8.91 0.85
CA SER A 13 -0.05 9.44 -0.18
C SER A 13 -0.63 8.33 -1.04
N SER A 14 0.22 7.43 -1.52
CA SER A 14 -0.11 6.42 -2.53
C SER A 14 0.35 5.03 -2.10
N ILE A 15 -0.46 4.03 -2.41
CA ILE A 15 -0.07 2.61 -2.36
C ILE A 15 0.84 2.35 -3.57
N LEU A 16 2.05 1.85 -3.32
CA LEU A 16 3.06 1.59 -4.34
C LEU A 16 3.04 0.12 -4.79
N LEU A 17 2.97 -0.82 -3.85
CA LEU A 17 3.02 -2.27 -4.12
C LEU A 17 2.05 -3.01 -3.22
N VAL A 18 1.54 -4.15 -3.71
CA VAL A 18 0.64 -5.06 -2.98
C VAL A 18 1.13 -6.49 -3.16
N GLY A 19 1.25 -7.24 -2.06
CA GLY A 19 1.59 -8.65 -2.06
C GLY A 19 0.57 -9.48 -1.26
N GLU A 20 0.30 -10.70 -1.70
CA GLU A 20 -0.55 -11.66 -0.97
C GLU A 20 0.13 -12.12 0.32
N THR A 21 1.45 -12.31 0.27
CA THR A 21 2.29 -12.57 1.44
C THR A 21 3.35 -11.49 1.62
N LEU A 22 3.94 -11.44 2.83
CA LEU A 22 5.07 -10.57 3.09
C LEU A 22 6.28 -10.93 2.20
N GLN A 23 6.44 -12.23 1.89
CA GLN A 23 7.49 -12.69 1.01
C GLN A 23 7.30 -12.15 -0.41
N ASP A 24 6.08 -12.15 -0.93
CA ASP A 24 5.79 -11.63 -2.27
C ASP A 24 6.01 -10.12 -2.34
N LEU A 25 5.57 -9.38 -1.31
CA LEU A 25 5.84 -7.95 -1.23
C LEU A 25 7.35 -7.66 -1.18
N ASN A 26 8.12 -8.44 -0.41
CA ASN A 26 9.57 -8.28 -0.36
C ASN A 26 10.25 -8.60 -1.69
N LYS A 27 9.81 -9.65 -2.39
CA LYS A 27 10.30 -9.96 -3.74
C LYS A 27 10.04 -8.82 -4.72
N GLN A 28 8.83 -8.25 -4.70
CA GLN A 28 8.50 -7.09 -5.52
C GLN A 28 9.38 -5.90 -5.14
N LEU A 29 9.49 -5.58 -3.85
CA LEU A 29 10.26 -4.44 -3.37
C LEU A 29 11.75 -4.52 -3.77
N LEU A 30 12.34 -5.71 -3.79
CA LEU A 30 13.75 -5.93 -4.14
C LEU A 30 13.99 -6.12 -5.64
N SER A 31 12.94 -6.28 -6.46
CA SER A 31 13.09 -6.42 -7.91
C SER A 31 13.46 -5.08 -8.56
N GLU A 32 14.07 -5.14 -9.75
CA GLU A 32 14.40 -3.92 -10.51
C GLU A 32 13.16 -3.10 -10.82
N GLU A 33 12.07 -3.76 -11.23
CA GLU A 33 10.77 -3.12 -11.50
C GLU A 33 10.20 -2.45 -10.24
N GLY A 34 10.19 -3.17 -9.10
CA GLY A 34 9.70 -2.60 -7.86
C GLY A 34 10.54 -1.41 -7.39
N GLN A 35 11.87 -1.47 -7.56
CA GLN A 35 12.78 -0.35 -7.28
C GLN A 35 12.50 0.88 -8.14
N GLN A 36 12.06 0.70 -9.40
CA GLN A 36 11.60 1.80 -10.25
C GLN A 36 10.27 2.39 -9.75
N ILE A 37 9.32 1.54 -9.33
CA ILE A 37 8.04 1.98 -8.77
C ILE A 37 8.24 2.75 -7.45
N VAL A 38 9.05 2.21 -6.53
CA VAL A 38 9.34 2.87 -5.25
C VAL A 38 10.32 4.03 -5.39
N LYS A 39 10.97 4.20 -6.54
CA LYS A 39 11.92 5.30 -6.81
C LYS A 39 13.04 5.40 -5.77
N LYS A 40 13.53 4.25 -5.29
CA LYS A 40 14.58 4.14 -4.26
C LYS A 40 14.30 4.93 -2.96
N GLN A 41 13.01 5.13 -2.62
CA GLN A 41 12.61 5.84 -1.41
C GLN A 41 12.32 4.87 -0.24
N ALA A 42 12.28 5.39 0.99
CA ALA A 42 11.76 4.65 2.15
C ALA A 42 10.23 4.47 2.05
N VAL A 43 9.73 3.30 2.43
CA VAL A 43 8.29 2.98 2.37
C VAL A 43 7.74 2.55 3.73
N TRP A 44 6.46 2.80 3.95
CA TRP A 44 5.72 2.22 5.06
C TRP A 44 5.13 0.88 4.64
N MET A 45 5.26 -0.13 5.49
CA MET A 45 4.68 -1.45 5.26
C MET A 45 3.50 -1.68 6.19
N TYR A 46 2.38 -2.11 5.62
CA TYR A 46 1.16 -2.43 6.35
C TYR A 46 0.70 -3.85 6.04
N ARG A 47 0.00 -4.45 7.00
CA ARG A 47 -0.79 -5.67 6.80
C ARG A 47 -2.26 -5.29 6.97
N ILE A 48 -3.05 -5.49 5.92
CA ILE A 48 -4.45 -5.03 5.86
C ILE A 48 -5.34 -6.19 5.43
N GLU A 49 -6.54 -6.29 5.99
CA GLU A 49 -7.55 -7.24 5.51
C GLU A 49 -7.90 -6.93 4.06
N ALA A 50 -7.98 -7.96 3.22
CA ALA A 50 -8.16 -7.81 1.77
C ALA A 50 -9.41 -6.98 1.41
N GLU A 51 -10.53 -7.21 2.10
CA GLU A 51 -11.76 -6.44 1.90
C GLU A 51 -11.61 -4.97 2.29
N THR A 52 -10.86 -4.69 3.36
CA THR A 52 -10.56 -3.33 3.79
C THR A 52 -9.64 -2.63 2.80
N LEU A 53 -8.64 -3.34 2.26
CA LEU A 53 -7.76 -2.79 1.23
C LEU A 53 -8.52 -2.43 -0.05
N LEU A 54 -9.43 -3.29 -0.50
CA LEU A 54 -10.32 -3.01 -1.64
C LEU A 54 -11.12 -1.72 -1.43
N LYS A 55 -11.72 -1.54 -0.24
CA LYS A 55 -12.45 -0.31 0.11
C LYS A 55 -11.55 0.91 0.09
N ILE A 56 -10.34 0.81 0.66
CA ILE A 56 -9.37 1.90 0.65
C ILE A 56 -9.03 2.32 -0.78
N GLN A 57 -8.67 1.35 -1.63
CA GLN A 57 -8.34 1.60 -3.03
C GLN A 57 -9.50 2.23 -3.80
N GLN A 58 -10.73 1.77 -3.55
CA GLN A 58 -11.93 2.34 -4.17
C GLN A 58 -12.15 3.81 -3.75
N VAL A 59 -12.00 4.14 -2.47
CA VAL A 59 -12.13 5.52 -1.99
C VAL A 59 -11.03 6.40 -2.58
N MET A 60 -9.78 5.92 -2.60
CA MET A 60 -8.66 6.67 -3.21
C MET A 60 -8.90 6.92 -4.71
N ALA A 61 -9.34 5.91 -5.46
CA ALA A 61 -9.60 6.04 -6.90
C ALA A 61 -10.77 6.98 -7.21
N THR A 62 -11.81 7.00 -6.38
CA THR A 62 -13.01 7.82 -6.59
C THR A 62 -12.85 9.26 -6.14
N THR A 63 -12.07 9.51 -5.08
CA THR A 63 -11.98 10.84 -4.46
C THR A 63 -10.62 11.53 -4.68
N GLY A 64 -9.59 10.78 -5.08
CA GLY A 64 -8.22 11.27 -5.18
C GLY A 64 -7.54 11.57 -3.84
N VAL A 65 -8.17 11.24 -2.71
CA VAL A 65 -7.58 11.49 -1.39
C VAL A 65 -6.45 10.50 -1.06
N SER A 66 -5.51 10.93 -0.23
CA SER A 66 -4.34 10.15 0.16
C SER A 66 -4.69 8.93 1.02
N PHE A 67 -3.85 7.91 0.97
CA PHE A 67 -3.95 6.74 1.86
C PHE A 67 -4.03 7.13 3.34
N ALA A 68 -3.20 8.09 3.78
CA ALA A 68 -3.21 8.61 5.14
C ALA A 68 -4.57 9.21 5.54
N ARG A 69 -5.25 9.88 4.61
CA ARG A 69 -6.56 10.48 4.87
C ARG A 69 -7.66 9.42 4.94
N VAL A 70 -7.62 8.42 4.06
CA VAL A 70 -8.60 7.31 4.08
C VAL A 70 -8.47 6.46 5.34
N THR A 71 -7.24 6.25 5.80
CA THR A 71 -6.93 5.39 6.96
C THR A 71 -6.86 6.15 8.29
N GLN A 72 -7.18 7.45 8.27
CA GLN A 72 -7.21 8.25 9.49
C GLN A 72 -8.29 7.70 10.43
N PRO A 73 -7.99 7.49 11.73
CA PRO A 73 -9.01 7.11 12.69
C PRO A 73 -10.15 8.12 12.70
N ALA A 74 -11.40 7.63 12.80
CA ALA A 74 -12.51 8.51 13.13
C ALA A 74 -12.29 9.03 14.56
N ASN A 75 -12.26 10.35 14.71
CA ASN A 75 -12.19 11.00 16.02
C ASN A 75 -13.42 10.67 16.86
#